data_AF-A0A9D8U2Z1-F1
#
_entry.id   AF-A0A9D8U2Z1-F1
#
_cell.length_a   1.000
_cell.length_b   1.000
_cell.length_c   1.000
_cell.angle_alpha   90.00
_cell.angle_beta   90.00
_cell.angle_gamma   90.00
#
_symmetry.space_group_name_H-M   'P 1'
#
loop_
_entity.id
_entity.type
_entity.pdbx_description
1 polymer ?
#
loop_
_entity_poly.entity_id
_entity_poly.type
_entity_poly.pdbx_seq_one_letter_code
_entity_poly.pdbx_strand_id
1 'polypeptide(L)'
;MKFEDLRKANSERQKEWPGDDQADVAFRTIEVAGEFGEVAEAIKKFLRAERGIKGSTATLEDIADEMADSIIALDLLAGQLGVDLGAAVARKFNKTSEKYGLTTRL
;
A
#
# COMPACT_ATOMS: atom_id res chain seq x y z
N MET A 1 9.99 -1.65 11.28
CA MET A 1 10.17 -0.64 10.22
C MET A 1 9.22 0.52 10.50
N LYS A 2 9.68 1.77 10.40
CA LYS A 2 8.86 2.99 10.41
C LYS A 2 8.52 3.42 8.98
N PHE A 3 7.50 4.25 8.80
CA PHE A 3 7.20 4.85 7.50
C PHE A 3 8.36 5.65 6.92
N GLU A 4 9.15 6.32 7.77
CA GLU A 4 10.36 7.03 7.34
C GLU A 4 11.42 6.09 6.76
N ASP A 5 11.57 4.88 7.32
CA ASP A 5 12.51 3.88 6.81
C ASP A 5 12.09 3.45 5.39
N LEU A 6 10.78 3.23 5.19
CA LEU A 6 10.22 2.90 3.87
C LEU A 6 10.42 4.05 2.88
N ARG A 7 10.07 5.28 3.27
CA ARG A 7 10.26 6.49 2.46
C ARG A 7 11.70 6.60 1.96
N LYS A 8 12.66 6.45 2.88
CA LYS A 8 14.09 6.52 2.58
C LYS A 8 14.49 5.41 1.61
N ALA A 9 14.10 4.17 1.88
CA ALA A 9 14.42 3.04 1.01
C ALA A 9 13.82 3.19 -0.39
N ASN A 10 12.55 3.60 -0.49
CA ASN A 10 11.89 3.90 -1.75
C ASN A 10 12.62 4.99 -2.52
N SER A 11 12.95 6.12 -1.88
CA SER A 11 13.67 7.21 -2.54
C SER A 11 15.05 6.80 -3.03
N GLU A 12 15.78 5.93 -2.32
CA GLU A 12 17.06 5.40 -2.83
C GLU A 12 16.85 4.42 -3.98
N ARG A 13 15.90 3.48 -3.85
CA ARG A 13 15.60 2.49 -4.90
C ARG A 13 15.12 3.14 -6.20
N GLN A 14 14.35 4.23 -6.14
CA GLN A 14 13.89 4.92 -7.35
C GLN A 14 15.03 5.58 -8.14
N LYS A 15 16.16 5.93 -7.51
CA LYS A 15 17.33 6.47 -8.23
C LYS A 15 18.00 5.44 -9.14
N GLU A 16 17.86 4.16 -8.81
CA GLU A 16 18.41 3.03 -9.58
C GLU A 16 17.34 2.31 -10.41
N TRP A 17 16.07 2.70 -10.29
CA TRP A 17 14.95 2.06 -10.96
C TRP A 17 14.83 2.52 -12.43
N PRO A 18 14.99 1.61 -13.41
CA PRO A 18 14.90 1.98 -14.81
C PRO A 18 13.52 2.55 -15.17
N GLY A 19 13.48 3.74 -15.78
CA GLY A 19 12.26 4.38 -16.25
C GLY A 19 11.43 5.10 -15.18
N ASP A 20 11.92 5.22 -13.94
CA ASP A 20 11.23 5.99 -12.88
C ASP A 20 10.98 7.46 -13.26
N ASP A 21 11.85 8.03 -14.11
CA ASP A 21 11.73 9.38 -14.65
C ASP A 21 10.43 9.61 -15.46
N GLN A 22 9.77 8.53 -15.90
CA GLN A 22 8.49 8.57 -16.61
C GLN A 22 7.27 8.30 -15.70
N ALA A 23 7.48 7.89 -14.45
CA ALA A 23 6.40 7.55 -13.52
C ALA A 23 5.87 8.80 -12.82
N ASP A 24 5.12 9.65 -13.53
CA ASP A 24 4.53 10.86 -12.96
C ASP A 24 3.43 10.60 -11.92
N VAL A 25 2.88 11.67 -11.34
CA VAL A 25 1.81 11.58 -10.32
C VAL A 25 0.59 10.83 -10.84
N ALA A 26 0.23 10.99 -12.12
CA ALA A 26 -0.92 10.30 -12.72
C ALA A 26 -0.65 8.80 -12.84
N PHE A 27 0.54 8.42 -13.30
CA PHE A 27 1.01 7.03 -13.35
C PHE A 27 0.97 6.41 -11.95
N ARG A 28 1.59 7.04 -10.94
CA ARG A 28 1.61 6.54 -9.56
C ARG A 28 0.22 6.42 -8.94
N THR A 29 -0.70 7.30 -9.32
CA THR A 29 -2.10 7.22 -8.87
C THR A 29 -2.78 5.96 -9.42
N ILE A 30 -2.55 5.64 -10.69
CA ILE A 30 -3.09 4.45 -11.34
C ILE A 30 -2.41 3.18 -10.80
N GLU A 31 -1.10 3.22 -10.57
CA GLU A 31 -0.32 2.14 -9.95
C GLU A 31 -0.91 1.76 -8.59
N VAL A 32 -1.16 2.74 -7.71
CA VAL A 32 -1.82 2.49 -6.41
C VAL A 32 -3.16 1.77 -6.61
N ALA A 33 -3.99 2.21 -7.55
CA ALA A 33 -5.26 1.52 -7.82
C ALA A 33 -5.05 0.08 -8.35
N GLY A 34 -4.00 -0.15 -9.12
CA GLY A 34 -3.56 -1.46 -9.59
C GLY A 34 -3.23 -2.40 -8.44
N GLU A 35 -2.32 -2.00 -7.54
CA GLU A 35 -1.87 -2.81 -6.41
C GLU A 35 -3.04 -3.21 -5.48
N PHE A 36 -3.95 -2.28 -5.18
CA PHE A 36 -5.14 -2.60 -4.39
C PHE A 36 -6.12 -3.53 -5.15
N GLY A 37 -6.09 -3.51 -6.49
CA GLY A 37 -6.77 -4.49 -7.34
C GLY A 37 -6.14 -5.88 -7.23
N GLU A 38 -4.82 -5.96 -7.13
CA GLU A 38 -4.10 -7.23 -6.95
C GLU A 38 -4.40 -7.85 -5.58
N VAL A 39 -4.49 -7.03 -4.51
CA VAL A 39 -5.01 -7.47 -3.20
C VAL A 39 -6.40 -8.12 -3.35
N ALA A 40 -7.31 -7.47 -4.07
CA ALA A 40 -8.65 -8.00 -4.29
C ALA A 40 -8.64 -9.32 -5.09
N GLU A 41 -7.76 -9.42 -6.09
CA GLU A 41 -7.57 -10.63 -6.89
C GLU A 41 -6.99 -11.78 -6.06
N ALA A 42 -5.98 -11.52 -5.22
CA ALA A 42 -5.38 -12.49 -4.31
C ALA A 42 -6.41 -13.02 -3.31
N ILE A 43 -7.20 -12.14 -2.67
CA ILE A 43 -8.29 -12.55 -1.77
C ILE A 43 -9.33 -13.40 -2.52
N LYS A 44 -9.70 -13.01 -3.74
CA LYS A 44 -10.63 -13.79 -4.56
C LYS A 44 -10.07 -15.18 -4.88
N LYS A 45 -8.78 -15.29 -5.23
CA LYS A 45 -8.08 -16.57 -5.49
C LYS A 45 -7.95 -17.43 -4.21
N PHE A 46 -7.74 -16.82 -3.05
CA PHE A 46 -7.72 -17.50 -1.76
C PHE A 46 -9.10 -18.10 -1.44
N LEU A 47 -10.16 -17.28 -1.52
CA LEU A 47 -11.54 -17.75 -1.32
C LEU A 47 -11.96 -18.80 -2.34
N ARG A 48 -11.43 -18.73 -3.57
CA ARG A 48 -11.64 -19.75 -4.59
C ARG A 48 -11.14 -21.12 -4.13
N ALA A 49 -9.92 -21.17 -3.57
CA ALA A 49 -9.36 -22.39 -2.98
C ALA A 49 -10.22 -22.91 -1.83
N GLU A 50 -10.58 -22.06 -0.87
CA GLU A 50 -11.40 -22.47 0.29
C GLU A 50 -12.77 -23.02 -0.10
N ARG A 51 -13.35 -22.49 -1.19
CA ARG A 51 -14.70 -22.84 -1.66
C ARG A 51 -14.74 -23.95 -2.71
N GLY A 52 -13.59 -24.50 -3.10
CA GLY A 52 -13.51 -25.52 -4.15
C GLY A 52 -13.96 -25.04 -5.53
N ILE A 53 -13.87 -23.73 -5.81
CA ILE A 53 -14.21 -23.15 -7.11
C ILE A 53 -13.03 -23.39 -8.07
N LYS A 54 -13.27 -23.81 -9.31
CA LYS A 54 -12.18 -24.05 -10.29
C LYS A 54 -11.47 -22.76 -10.69
N GLY A 55 -10.14 -22.81 -10.83
CA GLY A 55 -9.29 -21.71 -11.30
C GLY A 55 -7.97 -21.60 -10.53
N SER A 56 -7.19 -20.54 -10.78
CA SER A 56 -5.95 -20.25 -10.04
C SER A 56 -6.22 -19.95 -8.57
N THR A 57 -5.30 -20.30 -7.68
CA THR A 57 -5.47 -20.10 -6.23
C THR A 57 -4.38 -19.19 -5.68
N ALA A 58 -4.60 -18.71 -4.46
CA ALA A 58 -3.63 -17.91 -3.72
C ALA A 58 -3.63 -18.36 -2.26
N THR A 59 -2.55 -18.03 -1.57
CA THR A 59 -2.27 -18.27 -0.17
C THR A 59 -2.43 -16.97 0.63
N LEU A 60 -2.32 -17.07 1.96
CA LEU A 60 -2.24 -15.87 2.80
C LEU A 60 -0.93 -15.09 2.57
N GLU A 61 0.14 -15.76 2.14
CA GLU A 61 1.42 -15.12 1.84
C GLU A 61 1.29 -14.27 0.57
N ASP A 62 0.64 -14.79 -0.49
CA ASP A 62 0.32 -14.00 -1.68
C ASP A 62 -0.49 -12.75 -1.31
N ILE A 63 -1.50 -12.86 -0.44
CA ILE A 63 -2.26 -11.69 0.02
C ILE A 63 -1.37 -10.68 0.78
N ALA A 64 -0.44 -11.17 1.59
CA ALA A 64 0.46 -10.32 2.36
C ALA A 64 1.42 -9.55 1.44
N ASP A 65 1.93 -10.19 0.39
CA ASP A 65 2.77 -9.56 -0.62
C ASP A 65 2.02 -8.43 -1.35
N GLU A 66 0.80 -8.68 -1.83
CA GLU A 66 0.00 -7.63 -2.50
C GLU A 66 -0.34 -6.45 -1.56
N MET A 67 -0.56 -6.74 -0.27
CA MET A 67 -0.75 -5.69 0.73
C MET A 67 0.52 -4.88 0.94
N ALA A 68 1.70 -5.51 0.89
CA ALA A 68 2.98 -4.83 1.00
C ALA A 68 3.22 -3.93 -0.22
N ASP A 69 2.97 -4.43 -1.43
CA ASP A 69 3.11 -3.66 -2.68
C ASP A 69 2.16 -2.46 -2.70
N SER A 70 0.92 -2.63 -2.22
CA SER A 70 -0.03 -1.53 -2.03
C SER A 70 0.51 -0.41 -1.13
N ILE A 71 1.20 -0.75 -0.02
CA ILE A 71 1.78 0.24 0.88
C ILE A 71 3.02 0.90 0.27
N ILE A 72 3.83 0.14 -0.47
CA ILE A 72 5.01 0.65 -1.19
C ILE A 72 4.58 1.66 -2.26
N ALA A 73 3.62 1.32 -3.11
CA ALA A 73 3.11 2.20 -4.16
C ALA A 73 2.46 3.46 -3.57
N LEU A 74 1.68 3.33 -2.49
CA LEU A 74 1.07 4.47 -1.81
C LEU A 74 2.13 5.41 -1.23
N ASP A 75 3.22 4.88 -0.68
CA ASP A 75 4.34 5.69 -0.22
C ASP A 75 5.02 6.41 -1.40
N LEU A 76 5.29 5.74 -2.52
CA LEU A 76 5.87 6.38 -3.71
C LEU A 76 5.04 7.58 -4.18
N LEU A 77 3.72 7.41 -4.32
CA LEU A 77 2.79 8.49 -4.65
C LEU A 77 2.83 9.62 -3.62
N ALA A 78 2.78 9.28 -2.32
CA ALA A 78 2.84 10.28 -1.25
C ALA A 78 4.12 11.12 -1.33
N GLY A 79 5.24 10.54 -1.77
CA GLY A 79 6.50 11.25 -1.96
C GLY A 79 6.44 12.31 -3.03
N GLN A 80 5.90 11.94 -4.18
CA GLN A 80 5.72 12.86 -5.30
C GLN A 80 4.76 14.01 -4.96
N LEU A 81 3.78 13.76 -4.10
CA LEU A 81 2.84 14.77 -3.61
C LEU A 81 3.37 15.59 -2.43
N GLY A 82 4.56 15.29 -1.90
CA GLY A 82 5.12 15.96 -0.72
C GLY A 82 4.35 15.67 0.58
N VAL A 83 3.67 14.52 0.66
CA VAL A 83 2.90 14.08 1.81
C VAL A 83 3.73 13.19 2.71
N ASP A 84 3.90 13.58 3.98
CA ASP A 84 4.36 12.66 5.02
C ASP A 84 3.24 11.66 5.36
N LEU A 85 3.34 10.47 4.76
CA LEU A 85 2.35 9.40 4.90
C LEU A 85 2.22 8.94 6.36
N GLY A 86 3.34 8.79 7.09
CA GLY A 86 3.34 8.35 8.48
C GLY A 86 2.61 9.36 9.38
N ALA A 87 2.94 10.65 9.24
CA ALA A 87 2.24 11.71 9.97
C ALA A 87 0.76 11.80 9.57
N ALA A 88 0.43 11.63 8.29
CA ALA A 88 -0.96 11.63 7.81
C ALA A 88 -1.79 10.50 8.43
N VAL A 89 -1.24 9.28 8.48
CA VAL A 89 -1.88 8.12 9.11
C VAL A 89 -2.09 8.35 10.60
N ALA A 90 -1.05 8.77 11.35
CA ALA A 90 -1.15 9.02 12.78
C ALA A 90 -2.22 10.09 13.10
N ARG A 91 -2.21 11.22 12.39
CA ARG A 91 -3.24 12.26 12.53
C ARG A 91 -4.64 11.73 12.25
N LYS A 92 -4.83 10.97 11.17
CA LYS A 92 -6.14 10.47 10.76
C LYS A 92 -6.69 9.42 11.74
N PHE A 93 -5.82 8.55 12.25
CA PHE A 93 -6.15 7.58 13.29
C PHE A 93 -6.60 8.31 14.57
N ASN A 94 -5.78 9.23 15.08
CA ASN A 94 -6.05 9.96 16.32
C ASN A 94 -7.34 10.80 16.23
N LYS A 95 -7.60 11.44 15.08
CA LYS A 95 -8.84 12.16 14.82
C LYS A 95 -10.08 11.25 14.93
N THR A 96 -9.97 10.00 14.52
CA THR A 96 -11.07 9.02 14.64
C THR A 96 -11.27 8.61 16.10
N SER A 97 -10.17 8.37 16.83
CA SER A 97 -10.25 8.06 18.25
C SER A 97 -10.85 9.20 19.07
N GLU A 98 -10.50 10.46 18.77
CA GLU A 98 -11.10 11.63 19.39
C GLU A 98 -12.60 11.73 19.10
N LYS A 99 -13.01 11.56 17.83
CA LYS A 99 -14.42 11.62 17.41
C LYS A 99 -15.32 10.69 18.23
N TYR A 100 -14.81 9.53 18.64
CA TYR A 100 -15.57 8.52 19.37
C TYR A 100 -15.19 8.41 20.85
N GLY A 101 -14.41 9.34 21.40
CA GLY A 101 -14.03 9.33 22.81
C GLY A 101 -13.18 8.11 23.22
N LEU A 102 -12.47 7.49 22.27
CA LEU A 102 -11.59 6.35 22.54
C LEU A 102 -10.31 6.84 23.23
N THR A 103 -9.64 5.98 24.00
CA THR A 103 -8.37 6.30 24.68
C THR A 103 -7.13 5.96 23.84
N THR A 104 -7.22 4.96 22.96
CA THR A 104 -6.10 4.50 22.13
C THR A 104 -5.65 5.55 21.11
N ARG A 105 -4.33 5.80 21.03
CA ARG A 105 -3.69 6.73 20.10
C ARG A 105 -2.47 6.08 19.45
N LEU A 106 -2.09 6.62 18.28
CA LEU A 106 -0.79 6.42 17.64
C LEU A 106 0.15 7.59 17.96
#